data_AF-A0A5E4I739-F1
#
_entry.id   AF-A0A5E4I739-F1
#
_cell.length_a   1.000
_cell.length_b   1.000
_cell.length_c   1.000
_cell.angle_alpha   90.00
_cell.angle_beta   90.00
_cell.angle_gamma   90.00
#
_symmetry.space_group_name_H-M   'P 1'
#
loop_
_entity.id
_entity.type
_entity.pdbx_description
1 polymer ?
#
loop_
_entity_poly.entity_id
_entity_poly.type
_entity_poly.pdbx_seq_one_letter_code
_entity_poly.pdbx_strand_id
1 'polypeptide(L)'
;MKNVFPYIYDFLSLVLEEEDIASKIKRIVLFGSVARGEADEESDIDIFIDVWSKSSIKDVEQYVAEAEKRFYVISERKWSLLGIKLPIKCIVGMLDDDRWKSLRSEIISSGMTLFGKFEEKEEGWAHYAMVNYSLAGLSQAKKMKLLRKLFGYTGVKKKKKYVWHGLLEESGGVKLSSNVILVPVEKSRDVTKLLHSFKITPQIREVRIK
;
A
#
# COMPACT_ATOMS: atom_id res chain seq x y z
N MET A 1 10.33 6.95 -12.32
CA MET A 1 11.02 5.65 -12.10
C MET A 1 10.41 4.59 -13.00
N LYS A 2 11.21 3.69 -13.59
CA LYS A 2 10.69 2.53 -14.32
C LYS A 2 10.02 1.56 -13.36
N ASN A 3 9.13 0.70 -13.87
CA ASN A 3 8.48 -0.32 -13.05
C ASN A 3 9.53 -1.30 -12.49
N VAL A 4 9.67 -1.34 -11.16
CA VAL A 4 10.65 -2.19 -10.46
C VAL A 4 10.09 -3.57 -10.07
N PHE A 5 8.78 -3.80 -10.22
CA PHE A 5 8.19 -5.11 -9.91
C PHE A 5 8.80 -6.26 -10.69
N PRO A 6 9.08 -6.14 -12.01
CA PRO A 6 9.77 -7.20 -12.74
C PRO A 6 11.15 -7.55 -12.17
N TYR A 7 11.89 -6.55 -11.66
CA TYR A 7 13.18 -6.75 -10.99
C TYR A 7 13.01 -7.49 -9.66
N ILE A 8 11.99 -7.13 -8.89
CA ILE A 8 11.63 -7.79 -7.63
C ILE A 8 11.22 -9.25 -7.88
N TYR A 9 10.35 -9.51 -8.86
CA TYR A 9 9.90 -10.87 -9.17
C TYR A 9 11.01 -11.75 -9.77
N ASP A 10 11.96 -11.16 -10.49
CA ASP A 10 13.18 -11.85 -10.94
C ASP A 10 13.99 -12.35 -9.73
N PHE A 11 14.21 -11.49 -8.72
CA PHE A 11 14.83 -11.90 -7.46
C PHE A 11 14.00 -12.95 -6.70
N LEU A 12 12.68 -12.74 -6.55
CA LEU A 12 11.81 -13.67 -5.83
C LEU A 12 11.77 -15.05 -6.50
N SER A 13 11.96 -15.13 -7.81
CA SER A 13 12.03 -16.41 -8.51
C SER A 13 13.21 -17.28 -8.03
N LEU A 14 14.31 -16.65 -7.63
CA LEU A 14 15.47 -17.35 -7.04
C LEU A 14 15.20 -17.74 -5.58
N VAL A 15 14.52 -16.89 -4.81
CA VAL A 15 14.14 -17.19 -3.41
C VAL A 15 13.15 -18.35 -3.34
N LEU A 16 12.26 -18.46 -4.33
CA LEU A 16 11.20 -19.46 -4.39
C LEU A 16 11.58 -20.68 -5.28
N GLU A 17 12.82 -20.77 -5.73
CA GLU A 17 13.30 -21.85 -6.59
C GLU A 17 13.32 -23.20 -5.85
N GLU A 18 13.76 -23.19 -4.59
CA GLU A 18 13.83 -24.40 -3.74
C GLU A 18 12.52 -24.64 -3.00
N GLU A 19 11.88 -25.79 -3.26
CA GLU A 19 10.55 -26.12 -2.72
C GLU A 19 10.54 -26.22 -1.18
N ASP A 20 11.59 -26.79 -0.58
CA ASP A 20 11.72 -26.87 0.89
C ASP A 20 11.73 -25.46 1.51
N ILE A 21 12.49 -24.53 0.93
CA ILE A 21 12.56 -23.15 1.38
C ILE A 21 11.23 -22.44 1.16
N ALA A 22 10.63 -22.57 -0.03
CA ALA A 22 9.34 -21.98 -0.35
C ALA A 22 8.24 -22.45 0.62
N SER A 23 8.26 -23.73 1.02
CA SER A 23 7.29 -24.30 1.96
C SER A 23 7.38 -23.69 3.37
N LYS A 24 8.56 -23.20 3.77
CA LYS A 24 8.81 -22.55 5.07
C LYS A 24 8.33 -21.09 5.09
N ILE A 25 8.13 -20.47 3.93
CA ILE A 25 7.68 -19.09 3.78
C ILE A 25 6.16 -19.02 3.86
N LYS A 26 5.66 -18.19 4.78
CA LYS A 26 4.24 -17.88 4.93
C LYS A 26 3.78 -16.84 3.91
N ARG A 27 4.51 -15.73 3.84
CA ARG A 27 4.28 -14.64 2.87
C ARG A 27 5.55 -13.82 2.67
N ILE A 28 5.63 -13.16 1.52
CA ILE A 28 6.65 -12.16 1.22
C ILE A 28 5.95 -10.84 1.00
N VAL A 29 6.39 -9.81 1.71
CA VAL A 29 5.76 -8.49 1.72
C VAL A 29 6.78 -7.44 1.32
N LEU A 30 6.47 -6.66 0.29
CA LEU A 30 7.16 -5.42 -0.02
C LEU A 30 6.68 -4.34 0.94
N PHE A 31 7.60 -3.60 1.55
CA PHE A 31 7.28 -2.42 2.35
C PHE A 31 8.20 -1.25 1.97
N GLY A 32 8.20 -0.18 2.78
CA GLY A 32 9.08 0.97 2.52
C GLY A 32 8.62 1.86 1.37
N SER A 33 9.57 2.65 0.84
CA SER A 33 9.31 3.70 -0.15
C SER A 33 8.73 3.16 -1.47
N VAL A 34 9.13 1.95 -1.87
CA VAL A 34 8.65 1.31 -3.10
C VAL A 34 7.18 0.94 -2.98
N ALA A 35 6.76 0.36 -1.86
CA ALA A 35 5.36 0.03 -1.61
C ALA A 35 4.46 1.28 -1.54
N ARG A 36 5.00 2.40 -1.01
CA ARG A 36 4.31 3.70 -0.97
C ARG A 36 4.29 4.43 -2.32
N GLY A 37 5.11 4.03 -3.28
CA GLY A 37 5.29 4.72 -4.55
C GLY A 37 6.06 6.04 -4.44
N GLU A 38 6.93 6.14 -3.43
CA GLU A 38 7.76 7.30 -3.08
C GLU A 38 9.25 7.07 -3.36
N ALA A 39 9.63 5.88 -3.81
CA ALA A 39 11.01 5.55 -4.09
C ALA A 39 11.63 6.48 -5.15
N ASP A 40 12.93 6.74 -5.00
CA ASP A 40 13.83 7.42 -5.93
C ASP A 40 15.03 6.52 -6.31
N GLU A 41 16.02 7.07 -7.01
CA GLU A 41 17.18 6.30 -7.50
C GLU A 41 18.15 5.87 -6.39
N GLU A 42 18.07 6.48 -5.21
CA GLU A 42 18.89 6.17 -4.04
C GLU A 42 18.19 5.21 -3.06
N SER A 43 16.91 4.93 -3.30
CA SER A 43 16.09 4.07 -2.45
C SER A 43 16.51 2.60 -2.50
N ASP A 44 16.22 1.89 -1.42
CA ASP A 44 16.26 0.44 -1.33
C ASP A 44 14.89 -0.19 -1.59
N ILE A 45 14.90 -1.48 -1.90
CA ILE A 45 13.71 -2.32 -1.99
C ILE A 45 13.64 -3.14 -0.71
N ASP A 46 12.75 -2.75 0.20
CA ASP A 46 12.57 -3.42 1.47
C ASP A 46 11.56 -4.58 1.38
N ILE A 47 12.03 -5.79 1.69
CA ILE A 47 11.23 -7.01 1.62
C ILE A 47 11.24 -7.71 2.98
N PHE A 48 10.05 -8.01 3.50
CA PHE A 48 9.88 -8.85 4.68
C PHE A 48 9.44 -10.25 4.25
N ILE A 49 10.19 -11.26 4.66
CA ILE A 49 9.90 -12.67 4.43
C ILE A 49 9.38 -13.24 5.76
N ASP A 50 8.06 -13.37 5.84
CA ASP A 50 7.34 -13.93 6.98
C ASP A 50 7.38 -15.46 6.88
N VAL A 51 7.89 -16.14 7.91
CA VAL A 51 8.02 -17.60 7.96
C VAL A 51 7.06 -18.23 8.96
N TRP A 52 6.73 -19.52 8.76
CA TRP A 52 5.80 -20.23 9.64
C TRP A 52 6.33 -20.49 11.05
N SER A 53 7.66 -20.62 11.21
CA SER A 53 8.27 -21.03 12.47
C SER A 53 9.62 -20.37 12.72
N LYS A 54 9.97 -20.18 14.00
CA LYS A 54 11.28 -19.64 14.39
C LYS A 54 12.45 -20.51 13.93
N SER A 55 12.27 -21.83 13.89
CA SER A 55 13.29 -22.77 13.43
C SER A 55 13.61 -22.60 11.95
N SER A 56 12.67 -22.10 11.15
CA SER A 56 12.88 -21.86 9.72
C SER A 56 13.67 -20.59 9.42
N ILE A 57 13.80 -19.66 10.39
CA ILE A 57 14.40 -18.34 10.13
C ILE A 57 15.81 -18.47 9.59
N LYS A 58 16.68 -19.23 10.27
CA LYS A 58 18.09 -19.34 9.89
C LYS A 58 18.29 -19.98 8.52
N ASP A 59 17.54 -21.04 8.21
CA ASP A 59 17.60 -21.72 6.92
C ASP A 59 17.19 -20.77 5.78
N VAL A 60 16.08 -20.06 5.97
CA VAL A 60 15.54 -19.12 4.98
C VAL A 60 16.47 -17.91 4.85
N GLU A 61 17.01 -17.35 5.93
CA GLU A 61 18.01 -16.26 5.90
C GLU A 61 19.24 -16.65 5.09
N GLN A 62 19.79 -17.84 5.34
CA GLN A 62 20.97 -18.32 4.63
C GLN A 62 20.65 -18.48 3.13
N TYR A 63 19.53 -19.10 2.79
CA TYR A 63 19.14 -19.31 1.41
C TYR A 63 18.86 -17.99 0.68
N VAL A 64 18.19 -17.04 1.33
CA VAL A 64 17.93 -15.71 0.77
C VAL A 64 19.22 -14.95 0.52
N ALA A 65 20.20 -15.02 1.43
CA ALA A 65 21.51 -14.40 1.23
C ALA A 65 22.29 -15.05 0.06
N GLU A 66 22.14 -16.36 -0.15
CA GLU A 66 22.71 -17.06 -1.31
C GLU A 66 21.99 -16.66 -2.62
N ALA A 67 20.66 -16.57 -2.59
CA ALA A 67 19.83 -16.11 -3.70
C ALA A 67 20.16 -14.66 -4.09
N GLU A 68 20.39 -13.78 -3.11
CA GLU A 68 20.81 -12.39 -3.33
C GLU A 68 22.16 -12.32 -4.06
N LYS A 69 23.15 -13.11 -3.61
CA LYS A 69 24.45 -13.19 -4.29
C LYS A 69 24.30 -13.68 -5.74
N ARG A 70 23.51 -14.73 -5.96
CA ARG A 70 23.22 -15.26 -7.31
C ARG A 70 22.52 -14.20 -8.17
N PHE A 71 21.57 -13.50 -7.60
CA PHE A 71 20.81 -12.45 -8.27
C PHE A 71 21.71 -11.33 -8.76
N TYR A 72 22.57 -10.77 -7.92
CA TYR A 72 23.47 -9.71 -8.38
C TYR A 72 24.46 -10.20 -9.44
N VAL A 73 24.94 -11.45 -9.37
CA VAL A 73 25.82 -11.99 -10.43
C VAL A 73 25.10 -12.12 -11.78
N ILE A 74 23.85 -12.61 -11.79
CA ILE A 74 23.11 -12.93 -13.02
C ILE A 74 22.38 -11.71 -13.58
N SER A 75 21.71 -10.98 -12.69
CA SER A 75 20.69 -10.00 -13.02
C SER A 75 21.23 -8.56 -13.04
N GLU A 76 22.37 -8.27 -12.40
CA GLU A 76 22.99 -6.92 -12.44
C GLU A 76 23.26 -6.47 -13.88
N ARG A 77 23.74 -7.36 -14.75
CA ARG A 77 24.02 -7.00 -16.15
C ARG A 77 22.75 -6.66 -16.94
N LYS A 78 21.67 -7.42 -16.74
CA LYS A 78 20.39 -7.21 -17.42
C LYS A 78 19.69 -5.94 -16.94
N TRP A 79 19.58 -5.76 -15.62
CA TRP A 79 18.81 -4.66 -15.04
C TRP A 79 19.58 -3.35 -14.98
N SER A 80 20.91 -3.39 -14.85
CA SER A 80 21.74 -2.19 -14.97
C SER A 80 21.60 -1.54 -16.35
N LEU A 81 21.53 -2.34 -17.42
CA LEU A 81 21.26 -1.83 -18.77
C LEU A 81 19.87 -1.21 -18.90
N LEU A 82 18.91 -1.66 -18.10
CA LEU A 82 17.58 -1.07 -18.01
C LEU A 82 17.52 0.13 -17.06
N GLY A 83 18.62 0.48 -16.39
CA GLY A 83 18.69 1.60 -15.44
C GLY A 83 18.06 1.30 -14.09
N ILE A 84 17.94 0.02 -13.71
CA ILE A 84 17.46 -0.40 -12.39
C ILE A 84 18.67 -0.97 -11.63
N LYS A 85 19.01 -0.31 -10.51
CA LYS A 85 20.16 -0.66 -9.65
C LYS A 85 19.83 -0.59 -8.16
N LEU A 86 18.55 -0.60 -7.81
CA LEU A 86 18.12 -0.47 -6.43
C LEU A 86 18.54 -1.72 -5.64
N PRO A 87 19.21 -1.56 -4.49
CA PRO A 87 19.57 -2.68 -3.64
C PRO A 87 18.31 -3.29 -3.03
N ILE A 88 18.23 -4.62 -3.02
CA ILE A 88 17.20 -5.37 -2.32
C ILE A 88 17.69 -5.66 -0.90
N LYS A 89 16.86 -5.33 0.09
CA LYS A 89 17.10 -5.65 1.50
C LYS A 89 16.01 -6.58 1.99
N CYS A 90 16.42 -7.76 2.43
CA CYS A 90 15.51 -8.75 2.98
C CYS A 90 15.63 -8.83 4.51
N ILE A 91 14.49 -8.83 5.17
CA ILE A 91 14.36 -9.18 6.58
C ILE A 91 13.57 -10.49 6.64
N VAL A 92 14.12 -11.51 7.28
CA VAL A 92 13.42 -12.78 7.50
C VAL A 92 13.00 -12.86 8.96
N GLY A 93 11.76 -13.27 9.21
CA GLY A 93 11.29 -13.41 10.58
C GLY A 93 9.85 -13.86 10.65
N MET A 94 9.31 -13.84 11.86
CA MET A 94 7.89 -14.03 12.09
C MET A 94 7.26 -12.66 12.32
N LEU A 95 6.39 -12.21 11.42
CA LEU A 95 5.84 -10.85 11.47
C LEU A 95 5.04 -10.56 12.75
N ASP A 96 4.51 -11.60 13.39
CA ASP A 96 3.75 -11.51 14.63
C ASP A 96 4.64 -11.44 15.90
N ASP A 97 5.97 -11.49 15.78
CA ASP A 97 6.90 -11.30 16.90
C ASP A 97 6.91 -9.82 17.35
N ASP A 98 6.88 -9.57 18.65
CA ASP A 98 6.82 -8.22 19.23
C ASP A 98 7.97 -7.30 18.79
N ARG A 99 9.12 -7.88 18.44
CA ARG A 99 10.27 -7.14 17.89
C ARG A 99 9.94 -6.40 16.60
N TRP A 100 8.94 -6.86 15.85
CA TRP A 100 8.50 -6.26 14.59
C TRP A 100 7.25 -5.41 14.73
N LYS A 101 6.80 -5.07 15.94
CA LYS A 101 5.53 -4.34 16.15
C LYS A 101 5.43 -3.02 15.37
N SER A 102 6.53 -2.26 15.31
CA SER A 102 6.62 -1.02 14.51
C SER A 102 6.51 -1.31 13.02
N LEU A 103 7.36 -2.21 12.52
CA LEU A 103 7.40 -2.63 11.11
C LEU A 103 6.07 -3.25 10.64
N ARG A 104 5.43 -4.06 11.50
CA ARG A 104 4.11 -4.66 11.26
C ARG A 104 3.05 -3.59 11.03
N SER A 105 3.11 -2.46 11.75
CA SER A 105 2.17 -1.36 11.54
C SER A 105 2.37 -0.68 10.19
N GLU A 106 3.61 -0.53 9.74
CA GLU A 106 3.94 -0.02 8.40
C GLU A 106 3.47 -0.97 7.30
N ILE A 107 3.74 -2.28 7.46
CA ILE A 107 3.29 -3.34 6.55
C ILE A 107 1.76 -3.36 6.44
N ILE A 108 1.04 -3.20 7.55
CA ILE A 108 -0.44 -3.14 7.55
C ILE A 108 -0.95 -1.89 6.82
N SER A 109 -0.24 -0.76 6.90
CA SER A 109 -0.66 0.50 6.25
C SER A 109 -0.46 0.46 4.74
N SER A 110 0.73 0.05 4.31
CA SER A 110 1.19 0.28 2.93
C SER A 110 1.86 -0.91 2.27
N GLY A 111 2.05 -2.01 3.01
CA GLY A 111 2.73 -3.19 2.49
C GLY A 111 1.98 -3.86 1.35
N MET A 112 2.72 -4.38 0.37
CA MET A 112 2.17 -5.16 -0.73
C MET A 112 2.61 -6.62 -0.58
N THR A 113 1.65 -7.53 -0.43
CA THR A 113 1.94 -8.97 -0.45
C THR A 113 2.35 -9.39 -1.85
N LEU A 114 3.60 -9.82 -2.02
CA LEU A 114 4.16 -10.29 -3.29
C LEU A 114 3.98 -11.80 -3.48
N PHE A 115 3.99 -12.55 -2.38
CA PHE A 115 3.80 -14.00 -2.31
C PHE A 115 3.10 -14.36 -1.00
N GLY A 116 2.31 -15.41 -1.02
CA GLY A 116 1.67 -15.98 0.16
C GLY A 116 0.40 -16.71 -0.21
N LYS A 117 -0.06 -17.60 0.67
CA LYS A 117 -1.39 -18.18 0.53
C LYS A 117 -2.42 -17.07 0.70
N PHE A 118 -3.48 -17.13 -0.11
CA PHE A 118 -4.64 -16.28 0.09
C PHE A 118 -5.26 -16.64 1.44
N GLU A 119 -5.15 -15.73 2.41
CA GLU A 119 -5.78 -15.81 3.73
C GLU A 119 -6.91 -14.78 3.75
N GLU A 120 -8.16 -15.23 3.79
CA GLU A 120 -9.29 -14.38 4.12
C GLU A 120 -9.16 -14.01 5.61
N LYS A 121 -8.74 -12.78 5.92
CA LYS A 121 -8.58 -12.33 7.32
C LYS A 121 -9.95 -12.01 7.91
N GLU A 122 -10.24 -12.61 9.07
CA GLU A 122 -11.42 -12.34 9.88
C GLU A 122 -11.57 -10.84 10.21
N GLU A 123 -12.79 -10.37 9.98
CA GLU A 123 -13.27 -8.99 10.02
C GLU A 123 -13.11 -8.31 11.39
N GLY A 124 -13.01 -6.97 11.36
CA GLY A 124 -13.38 -6.16 12.51
C GLY A 124 -12.51 -4.94 12.77
N TRP A 125 -11.36 -4.78 12.11
CA TRP A 125 -10.58 -3.54 12.19
C TRP A 125 -10.37 -2.98 10.81
N ALA A 126 -11.18 -1.98 10.46
CA ALA A 126 -11.04 -1.30 9.19
C ALA A 126 -10.04 -0.14 9.33
N HIS A 127 -9.08 -0.10 8.42
CA HIS A 127 -8.03 0.91 8.40
C HIS A 127 -8.51 2.11 7.58
N TYR A 128 -8.67 3.26 8.23
CA TYR A 128 -9.16 4.48 7.60
C TYR A 128 -8.12 5.60 7.68
N ALA A 129 -8.08 6.43 6.65
CA ALA A 129 -7.50 7.76 6.67
C ALA A 129 -8.58 8.76 7.10
N MET A 130 -8.37 9.45 8.21
CA MET A 130 -9.14 10.63 8.59
C MET A 130 -8.59 11.84 7.85
N VAL A 131 -9.39 12.37 6.92
CA VAL A 131 -9.05 13.50 6.07
C VAL A 131 -9.80 14.73 6.57
N ASN A 132 -9.06 15.72 7.05
CA ASN A 132 -9.58 17.03 7.41
C ASN A 132 -9.22 18.04 6.32
N TYR A 133 -10.20 18.76 5.79
CA TYR A 133 -10.00 19.69 4.67
C TYR A 133 -10.76 21.00 4.87
N SER A 134 -10.19 22.10 4.35
CA SER A 134 -10.83 23.42 4.42
C SER A 134 -11.45 23.82 3.07
N LEU A 135 -12.64 24.42 3.14
CA LEU A 135 -13.31 25.03 1.98
C LEU A 135 -13.08 26.56 1.93
N ALA A 136 -12.28 27.10 2.86
CA ALA A 136 -11.94 28.52 2.87
C ALA A 136 -11.26 28.93 1.56
N GLY A 137 -11.54 30.14 1.07
CA GLY A 137 -10.97 30.65 -0.18
C GLY A 137 -11.61 30.10 -1.47
N LEU A 138 -12.48 29.08 -1.41
CA LEU A 138 -13.23 28.64 -2.59
C LEU A 138 -14.48 29.49 -2.82
N SER A 139 -14.70 29.90 -4.07
CA SER A 139 -15.97 30.48 -4.53
C SER A 139 -17.13 29.50 -4.29
N GLN A 140 -18.35 30.02 -4.09
CA GLN A 140 -19.53 29.20 -3.85
C GLN A 140 -19.77 28.14 -4.94
N ALA A 141 -19.56 28.50 -6.22
CA ALA A 141 -19.68 27.56 -7.33
C ALA A 141 -18.69 26.38 -7.22
N LYS A 142 -17.42 26.67 -6.88
CA LYS A 142 -16.39 25.63 -6.68
C LYS A 142 -16.68 24.76 -5.47
N LYS A 143 -17.12 25.36 -4.34
CA LYS A 143 -17.54 24.61 -3.15
C LYS A 143 -18.63 23.61 -3.51
N MET A 144 -19.68 24.07 -4.19
CA MET A 144 -20.78 23.20 -4.58
C MET A 144 -20.35 22.11 -5.56
N LYS A 145 -19.47 22.43 -6.50
CA LYS A 145 -18.91 21.44 -7.43
C LYS A 145 -18.11 20.36 -6.70
N LEU A 146 -17.27 20.73 -5.74
CA LEU A 146 -16.51 19.78 -4.92
C LEU A 146 -17.45 18.91 -4.08
N LEU A 147 -18.38 19.53 -3.34
CA LEU A 147 -19.32 18.80 -2.47
C LEU A 147 -20.17 17.80 -3.24
N ARG A 148 -20.64 18.17 -4.45
CA ARG A 148 -21.36 17.23 -5.33
C ARG A 148 -20.50 16.08 -5.81
N LYS A 149 -19.21 16.31 -6.08
CA LYS A 149 -18.27 15.23 -6.45
C LYS A 149 -17.93 14.33 -5.27
N LEU A 150 -17.77 14.90 -4.08
CA LEU A 150 -17.35 14.17 -2.89
C LEU A 150 -18.50 13.40 -2.25
N PHE A 151 -19.68 14.01 -2.13
CA PHE A 151 -20.83 13.46 -1.41
C PHE A 151 -22.00 13.07 -2.31
N GLY A 152 -21.93 13.35 -3.60
CA GLY A 152 -23.05 13.11 -4.51
C GLY A 152 -24.14 14.18 -4.39
N TYR A 153 -25.25 13.96 -5.09
CA TYR A 153 -26.44 14.81 -5.01
C TYR A 153 -27.67 14.08 -5.52
N THR A 154 -28.85 14.59 -5.17
CA THR A 154 -30.13 14.14 -5.72
C THR A 154 -30.73 15.26 -6.58
N GLY A 155 -31.40 14.88 -7.66
CA GLY A 155 -32.09 15.81 -8.55
C GLY A 155 -33.37 15.19 -9.09
N VAL A 156 -34.29 16.05 -9.52
CA VAL A 156 -35.57 15.62 -10.11
C VAL A 156 -35.59 16.00 -11.57
N LYS A 157 -35.83 15.03 -12.45
CA LYS A 157 -35.97 15.24 -13.89
C LYS A 157 -37.24 14.52 -14.36
N LYS A 158 -38.15 15.25 -15.02
CA LYS A 158 -39.43 14.71 -15.53
C LYS A 158 -40.23 13.93 -14.47
N LYS A 159 -40.37 14.49 -13.26
CA LYS A 159 -41.01 13.87 -12.09
C LYS A 159 -40.34 12.56 -11.59
N LYS A 160 -39.18 12.18 -12.11
CA LYS A 160 -38.36 11.05 -11.62
C LYS A 160 -37.18 11.57 -10.80
N LYS A 161 -36.91 10.93 -9.66
CA LYS A 161 -35.79 11.23 -8.76
C LYS A 161 -34.55 10.46 -9.25
N TYR A 162 -33.43 11.16 -9.39
CA TYR A 162 -32.12 10.61 -9.75
C TYR A 162 -31.15 10.86 -8.61
N VAL A 163 -30.40 9.83 -8.23
CA VAL A 163 -29.37 9.88 -7.20
C VAL A 163 -28.02 9.71 -7.90
N TRP A 164 -27.10 10.63 -7.65
CA TRP A 164 -25.70 10.54 -8.06
C TRP A 164 -24.87 10.28 -6.82
N HIS A 165 -24.18 9.14 -6.79
CA HIS A 165 -23.26 8.78 -5.71
C HIS A 165 -21.99 9.64 -5.78
N GLY A 166 -21.43 9.97 -4.62
CA GLY A 166 -20.19 10.73 -4.51
C GLY A 166 -18.99 9.83 -4.30
N LEU A 167 -17.79 10.37 -4.54
CA LEU A 167 -16.54 9.64 -4.34
C LEU A 167 -16.41 9.04 -2.94
N LEU A 168 -16.91 9.72 -1.91
CA LEU A 168 -16.86 9.21 -0.53
C LEU A 168 -17.66 7.92 -0.38
N GLU A 169 -18.88 7.89 -0.94
CA GLU A 169 -19.74 6.70 -0.90
C GLU A 169 -19.17 5.58 -1.76
N GLU A 170 -18.71 5.89 -2.98
CA GLU A 170 -18.06 4.92 -3.88
C GLU A 170 -16.79 4.31 -3.27
N SER A 171 -16.11 5.05 -2.40
CA SER A 171 -14.90 4.60 -1.71
C SER A 171 -15.19 3.85 -0.40
N GLY A 172 -16.46 3.67 0.00
CA GLY A 172 -16.82 3.10 1.29
C GLY A 172 -16.44 3.98 2.49
N GLY A 173 -16.28 5.29 2.27
CA GLY A 173 -15.92 6.25 3.30
C GLY A 173 -17.12 6.80 4.07
N VAL A 174 -16.85 7.38 5.23
CA VAL A 174 -17.85 7.89 6.17
C VAL A 174 -17.62 9.38 6.43
N LYS A 175 -18.68 10.18 6.44
CA LYS A 175 -18.60 11.58 6.84
C LYS A 175 -18.68 11.69 8.36
N LEU A 176 -17.62 12.19 8.99
CA LEU A 176 -17.61 12.45 10.44
C LEU A 176 -18.16 13.84 10.79
N SER A 177 -17.83 14.84 9.97
CA SER A 177 -18.31 16.21 10.15
C SER A 177 -18.33 16.96 8.82
N SER A 178 -18.67 18.27 8.83
CA SER A 178 -18.68 19.11 7.64
C SER A 178 -17.37 19.08 6.83
N ASN A 179 -16.24 18.92 7.52
CA ASN A 179 -14.89 19.06 6.97
C ASN A 179 -13.98 17.86 7.30
N VAL A 180 -14.52 16.83 7.95
CA VAL A 180 -13.79 15.63 8.33
C VAL A 180 -14.50 14.41 7.76
N ILE A 181 -13.75 13.58 7.05
CA ILE A 181 -14.20 12.32 6.47
C ILE A 181 -13.23 11.21 6.84
N LEU A 182 -13.74 9.99 6.92
CA LEU A 182 -12.98 8.77 6.96
C LEU A 182 -13.05 8.12 5.59
N VAL A 183 -11.92 7.66 5.09
CA VAL A 183 -11.83 6.95 3.81
C VAL A 183 -10.94 5.74 4.04
N PRO A 184 -11.29 4.54 3.55
CA PRO A 184 -10.38 3.40 3.63
C PRO A 184 -8.98 3.80 3.12
N VAL A 185 -7.92 3.37 3.81
CA VAL A 185 -6.55 3.85 3.55
C VAL A 185 -6.15 3.64 2.08
N GLU A 186 -6.57 2.52 1.50
CA GLU A 186 -6.36 2.15 0.10
C GLU A 186 -7.05 3.09 -0.90
N LYS A 187 -8.11 3.82 -0.49
CA LYS A 187 -8.84 4.80 -1.31
C LYS A 187 -8.54 6.26 -0.96
N SER A 188 -7.77 6.50 0.11
CA SER A 188 -7.41 7.84 0.58
C SER A 188 -6.73 8.70 -0.49
N ARG A 189 -5.96 8.07 -1.39
CA ARG A 189 -5.26 8.73 -2.49
C ARG A 189 -6.21 9.39 -3.49
N ASP A 190 -7.32 8.77 -3.81
CA ASP A 190 -8.27 9.31 -4.80
C ASP A 190 -9.02 10.52 -4.27
N VAL A 191 -9.38 10.48 -2.99
CA VAL A 191 -9.95 11.63 -2.27
C VAL A 191 -8.95 12.77 -2.17
N THR A 192 -7.69 12.47 -1.89
CA THR A 192 -6.60 13.47 -1.85
C THR A 192 -6.41 14.11 -3.22
N LYS A 193 -6.37 13.33 -4.31
CA LYS A 193 -6.31 13.84 -5.69
C LYS A 193 -7.51 14.74 -6.02
N LEU A 194 -8.72 14.36 -5.62
CA LEU A 194 -9.90 15.18 -5.82
C LEU A 194 -9.73 16.54 -5.12
N LEU A 195 -9.35 16.55 -3.83
CA LEU A 195 -9.14 17.79 -3.07
C LEU A 195 -8.06 18.67 -3.70
N HIS A 196 -6.95 18.06 -4.13
CA HIS A 196 -5.85 18.78 -4.81
C HIS A 196 -6.31 19.39 -6.14
N SER A 197 -7.21 18.74 -6.89
CA SER A 197 -7.76 19.32 -8.13
C SER A 197 -8.58 20.61 -7.89
N PHE A 198 -9.01 20.85 -6.65
CA PHE A 198 -9.64 22.09 -6.20
C PHE A 198 -8.69 23.04 -5.45
N LYS A 199 -7.38 22.74 -5.45
CA LYS A 199 -6.33 23.47 -4.72
C LYS A 199 -6.53 23.46 -3.20
N ILE A 200 -7.07 22.37 -2.66
CA ILE A 200 -7.17 22.14 -1.22
C ILE A 200 -6.06 21.16 -0.82
N THR A 201 -5.30 21.51 0.22
CA THR A 201 -4.35 20.60 0.87
C THR A 201 -4.98 20.06 2.16
N PRO A 202 -5.33 18.77 2.22
CA PRO A 202 -5.91 18.18 3.43
C PRO A 202 -4.84 17.89 4.50
N GLN A 203 -5.27 17.86 5.76
CA GLN A 203 -4.55 17.17 6.83
C GLN A 203 -5.05 15.73 6.92
N ILE A 204 -4.14 14.77 6.90
CA ILE A 204 -4.48 13.34 6.91
C ILE A 204 -3.88 12.70 8.17
N ARG A 205 -4.67 11.89 8.87
CA ARG A 205 -4.24 11.06 10.01
C ARG A 205 -4.76 9.64 9.82
N GLU A 206 -3.93 8.63 10.07
CA GLU A 206 -4.38 7.24 10.06
C GLU A 206 -5.18 6.92 11.34
N VAL A 207 -6.27 6.16 11.18
CA VAL A 207 -7.18 5.74 12.25
C VAL A 207 -7.61 4.30 12.04
N ARG A 208 -7.65 3.52 13.11
CA ARG A 208 -8.20 2.15 13.09
C ARG A 208 -9.53 2.15 13.82
N ILE A 209 -10.56 1.61 13.19
CA ILE A 209 -11.93 1.60 13.72
C ILE A 209 -12.36 0.15 13.86
N LYS A 210 -12.92 -0.16 15.02
CA LYS A 210 -13.54 -1.43 15.34
C LYS A 210 -15.03 -1.40 15.06
#